data_AF-A0A2V8SU33-F1
#
_entry.id   AF-A0A2V8SU33-F1
#
_cell.length_a   1.000
_cell.length_b   1.000
_cell.length_c   1.000
_cell.angle_alpha   90.00
_cell.angle_beta   90.00
_cell.angle_gamma   90.00
#
_symmetry.space_group_name_H-M   'P 1'
#
loop_
_entity.id
_entity.type
_entity.pdbx_description
1 polymer ?
#
loop_
_entity_poly.entity_id
_entity_poly.type
_entity_poly.pdbx_seq_one_letter_code
_entity_poly.pdbx_strand_id
1 'polypeptide(L)'
;MKYAKQYRFRFVSSRLNDASRTPISLPTFMLIAFFSLVLFFPVTASAQRNDILEVKVLKNEIRNRFSLTERELSRIEPMIDTEGRKLIRMYVRFSGDEPEYSSRVWDQVIEDRSSFEASLISTLSRRQKDALRSARLRMETKVLRCLIDDYTNVLVQALDLNDFQSNDITELYESDCSKKTLLISSRLYDVPRLQTELEYVTETTESKLMRILTEDQWRLFLKMKDSSTQVA
;
A
#
# COMPACT_ATOMS: atom_id res chain seq x y z
N MET A 1 -38.76 -8.28 -44.50
CA MET A 1 -37.59 -8.15 -45.41
C MET A 1 -36.35 -8.39 -44.56
N LYS A 2 -35.74 -9.60 -44.52
CA LYS A 2 -34.71 -10.12 -45.46
C LYS A 2 -33.68 -9.02 -45.78
N TYR A 3 -32.42 -9.08 -45.31
CA TYR A 3 -31.40 -10.01 -45.79
C TYR A 3 -30.34 -10.39 -44.73
N ALA A 4 -29.93 -11.66 -44.78
CA ALA A 4 -28.74 -12.23 -44.20
C ALA A 4 -27.53 -12.06 -45.13
N LYS A 5 -26.31 -12.02 -44.59
CA LYS A 5 -25.08 -12.35 -45.34
C LYS A 5 -24.18 -13.24 -44.49
N GLN A 6 -24.24 -14.53 -44.84
CA GLN A 6 -23.26 -15.56 -44.50
C GLN A 6 -21.96 -15.31 -45.27
N TYR A 7 -20.82 -15.42 -44.61
CA TYR A 7 -19.55 -15.69 -45.29
C TYR A 7 -19.11 -17.12 -44.96
N ARG A 8 -19.20 -17.97 -45.99
CA ARG A 8 -18.52 -19.26 -46.11
C ARG A 8 -17.09 -18.99 -46.55
N PHE A 9 -16.09 -19.53 -45.85
CA PHE A 9 -14.81 -19.87 -46.46
C PHE A 9 -14.61 -21.37 -46.40
N ARG A 10 -14.39 -21.93 -47.59
CA ARG A 10 -14.26 -23.35 -47.88
C ARG A 10 -12.78 -23.68 -47.98
N PHE A 11 -12.41 -24.74 -47.28
CA PHE A 11 -11.24 -25.62 -47.41
C PHE A 11 -10.37 -25.47 -48.66
N VAL A 12 -9.06 -25.41 -48.42
CA VAL A 12 -8.04 -26.02 -49.28
C VAL A 12 -7.32 -27.08 -48.44
N SER A 13 -7.61 -28.34 -48.74
CA SER A 13 -6.79 -29.48 -48.33
C SER A 13 -5.68 -29.67 -49.37
N SER A 14 -4.43 -29.57 -48.93
CA SER A 14 -3.30 -30.18 -49.63
C SER A 14 -2.72 -31.29 -48.76
N ARG A 15 -2.57 -32.43 -49.42
CA ARG A 15 -2.22 -33.75 -48.90
C ARG A 15 -0.70 -33.96 -48.92
N LEU A 16 -0.27 -34.84 -48.01
CA LEU A 16 0.78 -35.86 -48.12
C LEU A 16 2.25 -35.50 -47.81
N ASN A 17 2.78 -36.40 -46.97
CA ASN A 17 4.17 -36.86 -46.83
C ASN A 17 5.13 -35.88 -46.10
N ASP A 18 5.93 -36.26 -45.12
CA ASP A 18 6.60 -37.54 -44.90
C ASP A 18 6.75 -37.89 -43.43
N ALA A 19 6.72 -39.21 -43.19
CA ALA A 19 7.15 -39.82 -41.96
C ALA A 19 8.68 -39.74 -41.84
N SER A 20 9.16 -38.93 -40.90
CA SER A 20 10.48 -39.15 -40.28
C SER A 20 10.29 -39.16 -38.77
N ARG A 21 10.13 -40.37 -38.23
CA ARG A 21 10.25 -40.64 -36.80
C ARG A 21 11.71 -40.37 -36.41
N THR A 22 11.98 -39.17 -35.93
CA THR A 22 13.20 -38.89 -35.19
C THR A 22 13.06 -39.51 -33.80
N PRO A 23 14.07 -40.24 -33.29
CA PRO A 23 14.06 -40.72 -31.92
C PRO A 23 14.10 -39.50 -31.01
N ILE A 24 13.01 -39.26 -30.29
CA ILE A 24 12.97 -38.28 -29.20
C ILE A 24 13.97 -38.78 -28.16
N SER A 25 15.13 -38.15 -28.14
CA SER A 25 16.14 -38.40 -27.12
C SER A 25 15.53 -38.01 -25.76
N LEU A 26 15.82 -38.83 -24.75
CA LEU A 26 15.31 -38.70 -23.38
C LEU A 26 15.66 -37.40 -22.61
N PRO A 27 16.63 -36.52 -22.97
CA PRO A 27 16.92 -35.35 -22.13
C PRO A 27 15.91 -34.21 -22.29
N THR A 28 15.14 -34.15 -23.38
CA THR A 28 14.21 -33.03 -23.65
C THR A 28 12.92 -33.12 -22.83
N PHE A 29 12.45 -34.34 -22.52
CA PHE A 29 11.29 -34.55 -21.66
C PHE A 29 11.57 -34.19 -20.19
N MET A 30 12.81 -34.38 -19.70
CA MET A 30 13.20 -33.92 -18.36
C MET A 30 13.24 -32.40 -18.26
N LEU A 31 13.67 -31.69 -19.32
CA LEU A 31 13.71 -30.22 -19.32
C LEU A 31 12.32 -29.59 -19.30
N ILE A 32 11.36 -30.16 -20.05
CA ILE A 32 9.97 -29.68 -20.06
C ILE A 32 9.29 -30.00 -18.72
N ALA A 33 9.51 -31.18 -18.15
CA ALA A 33 8.98 -31.55 -16.84
C ALA A 33 9.52 -30.64 -15.72
N PHE A 34 10.81 -30.26 -15.77
CA PHE A 34 11.43 -29.33 -14.82
C PHE A 34 10.87 -27.91 -14.96
N PHE A 35 10.66 -27.43 -16.20
CA PHE A 35 10.06 -26.11 -16.45
C PHE A 35 8.59 -26.05 -16.01
N SER A 36 7.83 -27.13 -16.18
CA SER A 36 6.47 -27.21 -15.65
C SER A 36 6.43 -27.31 -14.13
N LEU A 37 7.43 -27.93 -13.48
CA LEU A 37 7.48 -28.01 -12.02
C LEU A 37 7.77 -26.64 -11.37
N VAL A 38 8.57 -25.79 -12.03
CA VAL A 38 8.87 -24.42 -11.54
C VAL A 38 7.65 -23.49 -11.64
N LEU A 39 6.72 -23.74 -12.57
CA LEU A 39 5.49 -22.96 -12.71
C LEU A 39 4.37 -23.35 -11.73
N PHE A 40 4.53 -24.45 -10.99
CA PHE A 40 3.58 -24.90 -9.96
C PHE A 40 4.09 -24.76 -8.52
N PHE A 41 5.23 -24.11 -8.30
CA PHE A 41 5.48 -23.55 -6.98
C PHE A 41 4.65 -22.28 -6.87
N PRO A 42 3.58 -22.24 -6.06
CA PRO A 42 3.11 -20.97 -5.55
C PRO A 42 4.31 -20.37 -4.83
N VAL A 43 4.98 -19.41 -5.46
CA VAL A 43 5.90 -18.52 -4.76
C VAL A 43 5.07 -18.00 -3.60
N THR A 44 5.41 -18.45 -2.40
CA THR A 44 4.79 -17.99 -1.17
C THR A 44 5.20 -16.54 -0.95
N ALA A 45 4.64 -15.63 -1.75
CA ALA A 45 4.71 -14.19 -1.56
C ALA A 45 4.11 -13.77 -0.21
N SER A 46 3.43 -14.69 0.48
CA SER A 46 2.92 -14.56 1.83
C SER A 46 4.00 -14.59 2.93
N ALA A 47 5.23 -15.03 2.65
CA ALA A 47 6.30 -15.07 3.68
C ALA A 47 7.08 -13.74 3.82
N GLN A 48 7.23 -12.95 2.75
CA GLN A 48 7.91 -11.64 2.80
C GLN A 48 7.06 -10.53 3.43
N ARG A 49 5.73 -10.69 3.47
CA ARG A 49 4.80 -9.69 4.03
C ARG A 49 4.73 -9.69 5.57
N ASN A 50 5.32 -10.69 6.22
CA ASN A 50 5.20 -10.90 7.67
C ASN A 50 6.05 -9.96 8.53
N ASP A 51 6.89 -9.10 7.95
CA ASP A 51 7.75 -8.21 8.73
C ASP A 51 7.54 -6.70 8.49
N ILE A 52 6.44 -6.29 7.83
CA ILE A 52 6.12 -4.86 7.63
C ILE A 52 6.11 -4.09 8.96
N LEU A 53 5.70 -4.74 10.05
CA LEU A 53 5.55 -4.10 11.36
C LEU A 53 6.60 -4.51 12.41
N GLU A 54 7.40 -5.57 12.19
CA GLU A 54 8.38 -6.11 13.16
C GLU A 54 7.84 -6.10 14.60
N VAL A 55 6.63 -6.60 14.80
CA VAL A 55 5.84 -6.36 16.03
C VAL A 55 6.58 -6.81 17.30
N LYS A 56 7.42 -7.86 17.20
CA LYS A 56 8.26 -8.33 18.31
C LYS A 56 9.30 -7.29 18.75
N VAL A 57 9.99 -6.67 17.79
CA VAL A 57 10.98 -5.61 18.05
C VAL A 57 10.28 -4.42 18.70
N LEU A 58 9.15 -4.01 18.13
CA LEU A 58 8.33 -2.93 18.66
C LEU A 58 7.89 -3.18 20.11
N LYS A 59 7.39 -4.39 20.42
CA LYS A 59 6.96 -4.75 21.78
C LYS A 59 8.10 -4.63 22.79
N ASN A 60 9.31 -5.08 22.43
CA ASN A 60 10.48 -4.96 23.29
C ASN A 60 10.90 -3.49 23.51
N GLU A 61 10.89 -2.68 22.45
CA GLU A 61 11.18 -1.26 22.57
C GLU A 61 10.16 -0.51 23.43
N ILE A 62 8.88 -0.81 23.27
CA ILE A 62 7.80 -0.21 24.07
C ILE A 62 7.92 -0.62 25.54
N ARG A 63 8.21 -1.90 25.80
CA ARG A 63 8.50 -2.38 27.16
C ARG A 63 9.61 -1.56 27.81
N ASN A 64 10.73 -1.40 27.12
CA ASN A 64 11.91 -0.71 27.65
C ASN A 64 11.66 0.79 27.82
N ARG A 65 11.04 1.44 26.82
CA ARG A 65 10.77 2.89 26.84
C ARG A 65 9.83 3.33 27.95
N PHE A 66 8.84 2.48 28.27
CA PHE A 66 7.82 2.78 29.29
C PHE A 66 8.04 1.99 30.59
N SER A 67 9.17 1.28 30.71
CA SER A 67 9.53 0.45 31.86
C SER A 67 8.42 -0.50 32.31
N LEU A 68 7.69 -1.09 31.34
CA LEU A 68 6.56 -1.96 31.64
C LEU A 68 7.04 -3.29 32.24
N THR A 69 6.35 -3.74 33.27
CA THR A 69 6.51 -5.10 33.77
C THR A 69 5.95 -6.10 32.75
N GLU A 70 6.39 -7.36 32.82
CA GLU A 70 5.89 -8.43 31.95
C GLU A 70 4.36 -8.55 32.02
N ARG A 71 3.80 -8.41 33.22
CA ARG A 71 2.35 -8.45 33.46
C ARG A 71 1.61 -7.26 32.86
N GLU A 72 2.22 -6.09 32.83
CA GLU A 72 1.61 -4.92 32.21
C GLU A 72 1.68 -4.99 30.68
N LEU A 73 2.79 -5.52 30.16
CA LEU A 73 2.98 -5.76 28.72
C LEU A 73 1.96 -6.77 28.21
N SER A 74 1.83 -7.94 28.88
CA SER A 74 0.89 -8.99 28.46
C SER A 74 -0.58 -8.55 28.45
N ARG A 75 -0.93 -7.52 29.23
CA ARG A 75 -2.27 -6.89 29.20
C ARG A 75 -2.52 -6.04 27.96
N ILE A 76 -1.50 -5.32 27.48
CA ILE A 76 -1.64 -4.41 26.33
C ILE A 76 -1.26 -5.07 25.00
N GLU A 77 -0.52 -6.18 25.06
CA GLU A 77 -0.02 -6.90 23.89
C GLU A 77 -1.13 -7.30 22.90
N PRO A 78 -2.29 -7.85 23.32
CA PRO A 78 -3.36 -8.19 22.39
C PRO A 78 -3.96 -6.96 21.69
N MET A 79 -3.92 -5.79 22.34
CA MET A 79 -4.39 -4.54 21.77
C MET A 79 -3.40 -4.02 20.71
N ILE A 80 -2.08 -4.10 20.98
CA ILE A 80 -1.04 -3.78 19.99
C ILE A 80 -1.22 -4.66 18.75
N ASP A 81 -1.42 -5.97 18.93
CA ASP A 81 -1.61 -6.89 17.80
C ASP A 81 -2.89 -6.61 17.01
N THR A 82 -3.95 -6.17 17.69
CA THR A 82 -5.21 -5.79 17.03
C THR A 82 -5.05 -4.54 16.19
N GLU A 83 -4.40 -3.51 16.72
CA GLU A 83 -4.11 -2.28 15.97
C GLU A 83 -3.14 -2.56 14.81
N GLY A 84 -2.12 -3.40 15.00
CA GLY A 84 -1.23 -3.82 13.92
C GLY A 84 -1.98 -4.50 12.77
N ARG A 85 -2.94 -5.40 13.07
CA ARG A 85 -3.79 -6.02 12.05
C ARG A 85 -4.68 -5.02 11.32
N LYS A 86 -5.22 -4.01 12.01
CA LYS A 86 -6.01 -2.94 11.36
C LYS A 86 -5.15 -2.17 10.36
N LEU A 87 -3.95 -1.76 10.77
CA LEU A 87 -3.02 -1.03 9.92
C LEU A 87 -2.56 -1.86 8.71
N ILE A 88 -2.32 -3.16 8.87
CA ILE A 88 -2.01 -4.05 7.74
C ILE A 88 -3.19 -4.14 6.76
N ARG A 89 -4.44 -4.21 7.26
CA ARG A 89 -5.62 -4.21 6.38
C ARG A 89 -5.77 -2.88 5.64
N MET A 90 -5.50 -1.76 6.31
CA MET A 90 -5.45 -0.44 5.68
C MET A 90 -4.40 -0.43 4.57
N TYR A 91 -3.18 -0.89 4.84
CA TYR A 91 -2.14 -1.02 3.83
C TYR A 91 -2.63 -1.81 2.62
N VAL A 92 -3.09 -3.05 2.82
CA VAL A 92 -3.55 -3.93 1.73
C VAL A 92 -4.69 -3.33 0.91
N ARG A 93 -5.57 -2.52 1.55
CA ARG A 93 -6.67 -1.84 0.87
C ARG A 93 -6.18 -0.75 -0.09
N PHE A 94 -5.10 -0.04 0.28
CA PHE A 94 -4.61 1.13 -0.45
C PHE A 94 -3.30 0.88 -1.23
N SER A 95 -2.65 -0.29 -1.08
CA SER A 95 -1.46 -0.70 -1.83
C SER A 95 -1.77 -1.72 -2.95
N GLY A 96 -2.97 -1.63 -3.54
CA GLY A 96 -3.36 -2.48 -4.66
C GLY A 96 -2.57 -2.19 -5.94
N ASP A 97 -3.08 -2.68 -7.08
CA ASP A 97 -2.42 -2.47 -8.39
C ASP A 97 -2.29 -0.98 -8.75
N GLU A 98 -3.20 -0.15 -8.23
CA GLU A 98 -3.13 1.30 -8.25
C GLU A 98 -3.04 1.80 -6.80
N PRO A 99 -1.84 1.97 -6.24
CA PRO A 99 -1.66 2.49 -4.90
C PRO A 99 -2.29 3.87 -4.75
N GLU A 100 -3.01 4.08 -3.64
CA GLU A 100 -3.69 5.34 -3.36
C GLU A 100 -3.06 6.05 -2.16
N TYR A 101 -2.72 7.33 -2.35
CA TYR A 101 -2.41 8.28 -1.28
C TYR A 101 -3.37 9.47 -1.36
N SER A 102 -4.66 9.19 -1.14
CA SER A 102 -5.77 10.14 -1.30
C SER A 102 -6.35 10.58 0.06
N SER A 103 -7.37 11.44 0.04
CA SER A 103 -8.13 11.82 1.25
C SER A 103 -8.72 10.61 1.99
N ARG A 104 -9.08 9.54 1.27
CA ARG A 104 -9.63 8.30 1.83
C ARG A 104 -8.68 7.60 2.80
N VAL A 105 -7.37 7.66 2.54
CA VAL A 105 -6.35 7.14 3.47
C VAL A 105 -6.44 7.90 4.79
N TRP A 106 -6.53 9.22 4.71
CA TRP A 106 -6.57 10.09 5.89
C TRP A 106 -7.88 9.99 6.65
N ASP A 107 -9.01 9.84 5.97
CA ASP A 107 -10.30 9.58 6.60
C ASP A 107 -10.27 8.26 7.39
N GLN A 108 -9.71 7.20 6.81
CA GLN A 108 -9.54 5.91 7.50
C GLN A 108 -8.62 6.04 8.72
N VAL A 109 -7.51 6.79 8.61
CA VAL A 109 -6.60 7.04 9.74
C VAL A 109 -7.31 7.78 10.88
N ILE A 110 -8.13 8.79 10.55
CA ILE A 110 -8.92 9.55 11.54
C ILE A 110 -9.94 8.64 12.22
N GLU A 111 -10.68 7.86 11.45
CA GLU A 111 -11.67 6.90 11.97
C GLU A 111 -11.01 5.89 12.90
N ASP A 112 -9.93 5.24 12.45
CA ASP A 112 -9.20 4.23 13.21
C ASP A 112 -8.59 4.81 14.50
N ARG A 113 -8.05 6.04 14.45
CA ARG A 113 -7.54 6.74 15.63
C ARG A 113 -8.63 7.08 16.62
N SER A 114 -9.77 7.58 16.14
CA SER A 114 -10.91 7.94 16.98
C SER A 114 -11.48 6.69 17.67
N SER A 115 -11.62 5.59 16.92
CA SER A 115 -12.04 4.29 17.44
C SER A 115 -11.05 3.75 18.48
N PHE A 116 -9.75 3.85 18.21
CA PHE A 116 -8.70 3.45 19.14
C PHE A 116 -8.78 4.23 20.46
N GLU A 117 -8.83 5.56 20.41
CA GLU A 117 -8.90 6.39 21.63
C GLU A 117 -10.18 6.10 22.43
N ALA A 118 -11.32 5.90 21.76
CA ALA A 118 -12.57 5.49 22.41
C ALA A 118 -12.48 4.10 23.06
N SER A 119 -11.68 3.18 22.50
CA SER A 119 -11.50 1.82 23.02
C SER A 119 -10.56 1.72 24.21
N LEU A 120 -9.82 2.80 24.55
CA LEU A 120 -8.86 2.79 25.66
C LEU A 120 -9.58 2.65 27.02
N ILE A 121 -9.63 1.40 27.51
CA ILE A 121 -10.32 0.98 28.73
C ILE A 121 -9.89 1.86 29.92
N SER A 122 -10.85 2.23 30.76
CA SER A 122 -10.63 3.03 31.98
C SER A 122 -9.66 2.37 32.97
N THR A 123 -9.55 1.04 32.97
CA THR A 123 -8.71 0.25 33.88
C THR A 123 -7.22 0.22 33.52
N LEU A 124 -6.85 0.66 32.31
CA LEU A 124 -5.44 0.77 31.93
C LEU A 124 -4.78 1.94 32.65
N SER A 125 -3.56 1.72 33.15
CA SER A 125 -2.79 2.81 33.73
C SER A 125 -2.43 3.85 32.66
N ARG A 126 -2.18 5.09 33.07
CA ARG A 126 -1.73 6.16 32.15
C ARG A 126 -0.53 5.71 31.31
N ARG A 127 0.44 5.05 31.96
CA ARG A 127 1.64 4.52 31.34
C ARG A 127 1.36 3.47 30.26
N GLN A 128 0.39 2.58 30.50
CA GLN A 128 -0.06 1.59 29.51
C GLN A 128 -0.75 2.25 28.32
N LYS A 129 -1.58 3.28 28.55
CA LYS A 129 -2.23 4.05 27.48
C LYS A 129 -1.20 4.79 26.62
N ASP A 130 -0.21 5.42 27.24
CA ASP A 130 0.87 6.12 26.54
C ASP A 130 1.75 5.15 25.74
N ALA A 131 2.03 3.97 26.30
CA ALA A 131 2.70 2.88 25.59
C ALA A 131 1.92 2.41 24.36
N LEU A 132 0.60 2.22 24.49
CA LEU A 132 -0.28 1.84 23.38
C LEU A 132 -0.32 2.91 22.29
N ARG A 133 -0.47 4.19 22.66
CA ARG A 133 -0.43 5.31 21.71
C ARG A 133 0.90 5.35 20.96
N SER A 134 2.02 5.18 21.67
CA SER A 134 3.34 5.15 21.05
C SER A 134 3.54 3.94 20.14
N ALA A 135 3.03 2.77 20.52
CA ALA A 135 3.11 1.57 19.70
C ALA A 135 2.30 1.74 18.40
N ARG A 136 1.06 2.19 18.54
CA ARG A 136 0.16 2.45 17.41
C ARG A 136 0.73 3.49 16.46
N LEU A 137 1.20 4.63 16.98
CA LEU A 137 1.82 5.69 16.15
C LEU A 137 3.00 5.16 15.34
N ARG A 138 3.88 4.35 15.96
CA ARG A 138 5.03 3.76 15.26
C ARG A 138 4.63 2.81 14.14
N MET A 139 3.66 1.92 14.40
CA MET A 139 3.14 1.01 13.36
C MET A 139 2.47 1.80 12.23
N GLU A 140 1.68 2.82 12.57
CA GLU A 140 1.00 3.65 11.59
C GLU A 140 1.99 4.41 10.72
N THR A 141 3.03 5.02 11.30
CA THR A 141 4.10 5.69 10.53
C THR A 141 4.82 4.72 9.59
N LYS A 142 5.10 3.48 10.03
CA LYS A 142 5.70 2.46 9.15
C LYS A 142 4.78 2.15 7.96
N VAL A 143 3.49 1.91 8.21
CA VAL A 143 2.52 1.60 7.14
C VAL A 143 2.33 2.77 6.17
N LEU A 144 2.20 3.99 6.68
CA LEU A 144 2.04 5.18 5.83
C LEU A 144 3.27 5.42 4.96
N ARG A 145 4.48 5.15 5.47
CA ARG A 145 5.71 5.19 4.65
C ARG A 145 5.68 4.16 3.52
N CYS A 146 5.33 2.91 3.82
CA CYS A 146 5.18 1.90 2.75
C CYS A 146 4.15 2.32 1.69
N LEU A 147 3.01 2.93 2.10
CA LEU A 147 2.04 3.46 1.14
C LEU A 147 2.60 4.58 0.27
N ILE A 148 3.39 5.48 0.87
CA ILE A 148 4.04 6.56 0.13
C ILE A 148 5.05 5.98 -0.85
N ASP A 149 5.89 5.06 -0.42
CA ASP A 149 6.88 4.41 -1.29
C ASP A 149 6.20 3.74 -2.49
N ASP A 150 5.13 2.96 -2.27
CA ASP A 150 4.37 2.31 -3.34
C ASP A 150 3.75 3.35 -4.28
N TYR A 151 3.16 4.41 -3.73
CA TYR A 151 2.53 5.48 -4.50
C TYR A 151 3.53 6.29 -5.32
N THR A 152 4.65 6.72 -4.74
CA THR A 152 5.68 7.49 -5.44
C THR A 152 6.37 6.66 -6.50
N ASN A 153 6.59 5.36 -6.27
CA ASN A 153 7.09 4.44 -7.30
C ASN A 153 6.18 4.39 -8.53
N VAL A 154 4.87 4.38 -8.34
CA VAL A 154 3.91 4.43 -9.47
C VAL A 154 3.94 5.79 -10.16
N LEU A 155 4.04 6.89 -9.42
CA LEU A 155 4.20 8.22 -10.03
C LEU A 155 5.49 8.32 -10.85
N VAL A 156 6.61 7.81 -10.35
CA VAL A 156 7.91 7.80 -11.03
C VAL A 156 7.80 7.09 -12.38
N GLN A 157 7.16 5.92 -12.40
CA GLN A 157 6.98 5.13 -13.62
C GLN A 157 5.98 5.77 -14.58
N ALA A 158 4.83 6.24 -14.07
CA ALA A 158 3.75 6.77 -14.90
C ALA A 158 4.07 8.13 -15.53
N LEU A 159 4.90 8.94 -14.86
CA LEU A 159 5.28 10.28 -15.31
C LEU A 159 6.68 10.33 -15.92
N ASP A 160 7.36 9.20 -16.04
CA ASP A 160 8.74 9.08 -16.56
C ASP A 160 9.68 10.09 -15.87
N LEU A 161 9.71 10.03 -14.53
CA LEU A 161 10.47 10.97 -13.71
C LEU A 161 11.95 10.64 -13.73
N ASN A 162 12.80 11.68 -13.80
CA ASN A 162 14.23 11.51 -13.57
C ASN A 162 14.55 11.37 -12.07
N ASP A 163 15.77 10.93 -11.77
CA ASP A 163 16.22 10.68 -10.39
C ASP A 163 16.05 11.89 -9.45
N PHE A 164 16.28 13.12 -9.94
CA PHE A 164 16.10 14.33 -9.13
C PHE A 164 14.62 14.57 -8.80
N GLN A 165 13.75 14.50 -9.80
CA GLN A 165 12.29 14.63 -9.60
C GLN A 165 11.75 13.53 -8.68
N SER A 166 12.22 12.30 -8.85
CA SER A 166 11.84 11.15 -8.00
C SER A 166 12.18 11.40 -6.52
N ASN A 167 13.40 11.88 -6.24
CA ASN A 167 13.83 12.21 -4.89
C ASN A 167 13.01 13.36 -4.30
N ASP A 168 12.84 14.46 -5.06
CA ASP A 168 12.08 15.64 -4.61
C ASP A 168 10.62 15.29 -4.29
N ILE A 169 9.98 14.41 -5.09
CA ILE A 169 8.61 13.96 -4.85
C ILE A 169 8.53 13.06 -3.62
N THR A 170 9.49 12.17 -3.42
CA THR A 170 9.52 11.30 -2.24
C THR A 170 9.63 12.13 -0.97
N GLU A 171 10.58 13.08 -0.92
CA GLU A 171 10.73 13.99 0.21
C GLU A 171 9.49 14.86 0.44
N LEU A 172 8.84 15.31 -0.65
CA LEU A 172 7.60 16.09 -0.58
C LEU A 172 6.48 15.30 0.11
N TYR A 173 6.26 14.05 -0.29
CA TYR A 173 5.20 13.21 0.29
C TYR A 173 5.53 12.72 1.71
N GLU A 174 6.80 12.46 2.03
CA GLU A 174 7.21 12.19 3.42
C GLU A 174 6.95 13.41 4.34
N SER A 175 7.20 14.62 3.83
CA SER A 175 6.90 15.87 4.54
C SER A 175 5.40 16.07 4.74
N ASP A 176 4.59 15.82 3.69
CA ASP A 176 3.12 15.84 3.74
C ASP A 176 2.60 14.88 4.82
N CYS A 177 3.03 13.61 4.78
CA CYS A 177 2.64 12.59 5.74
C CYS A 177 2.99 12.97 7.17
N SER A 178 4.21 13.48 7.39
CA SER A 178 4.67 13.90 8.71
C SER A 178 3.81 15.02 9.29
N LYS A 179 3.45 16.02 8.47
CA LYS A 179 2.57 17.12 8.88
C LYS A 179 1.16 16.63 9.20
N LYS A 180 0.56 15.83 8.32
CA LYS A 180 -0.79 15.28 8.53
C LYS A 180 -0.84 14.40 9.77
N THR A 181 0.16 13.56 9.99
CA THR A 181 0.29 12.74 11.21
C THR A 181 0.34 13.60 12.49
N LEU A 182 1.08 14.71 12.46
CA LEU A 182 1.15 15.68 13.57
C LEU A 182 -0.19 16.38 13.82
N LEU A 183 -0.87 16.82 12.75
CA LEU A 183 -2.19 17.45 12.83
C LEU A 183 -3.20 16.50 13.47
N ILE A 184 -3.29 15.26 12.99
CA ILE A 184 -4.23 14.28 13.52
C ILE A 184 -3.91 13.97 14.99
N SER A 185 -2.62 13.90 15.36
CA SER A 185 -2.23 13.65 16.76
C SER A 185 -2.62 14.79 17.70
N SER A 186 -2.71 16.03 17.20
CA SER A 186 -2.98 17.22 18.00
C SER A 186 -4.41 17.73 17.92
N ARG A 187 -5.19 17.33 16.90
CA ARG A 187 -6.52 17.89 16.59
C ARG A 187 -7.64 16.85 16.47
N LEU A 188 -7.41 15.60 16.87
CA LEU A 188 -8.42 14.55 16.76
C LEU A 188 -9.77 14.88 17.43
N TYR A 189 -9.78 15.79 18.41
CA TYR A 189 -10.98 16.22 19.13
C TYR A 189 -11.83 17.26 18.36
N ASP A 190 -11.31 17.87 17.29
CA ASP A 190 -11.96 18.92 16.50
C ASP A 190 -11.85 18.56 15.00
N VAL A 191 -12.68 17.59 14.60
CA VAL A 191 -12.66 16.99 13.25
C VAL A 191 -12.89 18.03 12.14
N PRO A 192 -13.85 18.98 12.24
CA PRO A 192 -14.05 19.98 11.18
C PRO A 192 -12.79 20.83 10.94
N ARG A 193 -12.14 21.29 12.02
CA ARG A 193 -10.89 22.04 11.90
C ARG A 193 -9.75 21.19 11.36
N LEU A 194 -9.64 19.95 11.81
CA LEU A 194 -8.64 19.00 11.32
C LEU A 194 -8.77 18.81 9.81
N GLN A 195 -9.99 18.64 9.29
CA GLN A 195 -10.23 18.48 7.85
C GLN A 195 -9.74 19.70 7.05
N THR A 196 -10.05 20.92 7.50
CA THR A 196 -9.54 22.14 6.86
C THR A 196 -8.01 22.22 6.88
N GLU A 197 -7.37 21.88 8.00
CA GLU A 197 -5.91 21.89 8.10
C GLU A 197 -5.26 20.80 7.22
N LEU A 198 -5.89 19.64 7.04
CA LEU A 198 -5.43 18.57 6.14
C LEU A 198 -5.56 18.94 4.66
N GLU A 199 -6.65 19.61 4.29
CA GLU A 199 -6.88 20.11 2.93
C GLU A 199 -5.83 21.17 2.57
N TYR A 200 -5.55 22.11 3.48
CA TYR A 200 -4.49 23.09 3.30
C TYR A 200 -3.10 22.46 3.07
N VAL A 201 -2.76 21.41 3.83
CA VAL A 201 -1.51 20.67 3.61
C VAL A 201 -1.51 20.03 2.22
N THR A 202 -2.62 19.46 1.78
CA THR A 202 -2.77 18.84 0.46
C THR A 202 -2.60 19.86 -0.67
N GLU A 203 -3.26 21.02 -0.59
CA GLU A 203 -3.10 22.11 -1.57
C GLU A 203 -1.66 22.63 -1.65
N THR A 204 -1.01 22.74 -0.48
CA THR A 204 0.40 23.16 -0.40
C THR A 204 1.31 22.12 -1.06
N THR A 205 1.04 20.84 -0.85
CA THR A 205 1.77 19.72 -1.45
C THR A 205 1.60 19.73 -2.98
N GLU A 206 0.37 19.88 -3.48
CA GLU A 206 0.10 19.95 -4.92
C GLU A 206 0.76 21.16 -5.59
N SER A 207 0.74 22.32 -4.92
CA SER A 207 1.42 23.53 -5.40
C SER A 207 2.94 23.35 -5.53
N LYS A 208 3.55 22.52 -4.68
CA LYS A 208 4.97 22.17 -4.77
C LYS A 208 5.23 21.11 -5.84
N LEU A 209 4.36 20.11 -5.93
CA LEU A 209 4.43 19.08 -6.96
C LEU A 209 4.42 19.69 -8.36
N MET A 210 3.54 20.67 -8.60
CA MET A 210 3.48 21.42 -9.86
C MET A 210 4.81 22.12 -10.24
N ARG A 211 5.65 22.47 -9.25
CA ARG A 211 6.96 23.09 -9.51
C ARG A 211 8.06 22.09 -9.82
N ILE A 212 7.90 20.84 -9.39
CA ILE A 212 8.84 19.73 -9.64
C ILE A 212 8.59 19.14 -11.04
N LEU A 213 7.31 19.03 -11.41
CA LEU A 213 6.90 18.42 -12.67
C LEU A 213 6.98 19.40 -13.85
N THR A 214 7.25 18.86 -15.03
CA THR A 214 7.04 19.60 -16.28
C THR A 214 5.54 19.79 -16.55
N GLU A 215 5.19 20.70 -17.45
CA GLU A 215 3.77 20.97 -17.77
C GLU A 215 3.05 19.72 -18.28
N ASP A 216 3.70 18.90 -19.10
CA ASP A 216 3.11 17.66 -19.64
C ASP A 216 2.95 16.59 -18.54
N GLN A 217 3.95 16.44 -17.66
CA GLN A 217 3.86 15.56 -16.49
C GLN A 217 2.73 15.99 -15.54
N TRP A 218 2.56 17.29 -15.31
CA TRP A 218 1.48 17.82 -14.49
C TRP A 218 0.09 17.50 -15.08
N ARG A 219 -0.09 17.65 -16.39
CA ARG A 219 -1.34 17.27 -17.08
C ARG A 219 -1.65 15.78 -16.93
N LEU A 220 -0.62 14.92 -17.06
CA LEU A 220 -0.77 13.47 -16.87
C LEU A 220 -1.14 13.15 -15.42
N PHE A 221 -0.50 13.78 -14.45
CA PHE A 221 -0.82 13.64 -13.04
C PHE A 221 -2.29 14.00 -12.74
N LEU A 222 -2.78 15.14 -13.26
CA LEU A 222 -4.18 15.53 -13.09
C LEU A 222 -5.15 14.49 -13.67
N LYS A 223 -4.83 13.94 -14.84
CA LYS A 223 -5.64 12.88 -15.46
C LYS A 223 -5.67 11.60 -14.61
N MET A 224 -4.54 11.21 -14.01
CA MET A 224 -4.47 10.06 -13.09
C MET A 224 -5.33 10.32 -11.84
N LYS A 225 -5.23 11.51 -11.25
CA LYS A 225 -6.01 11.92 -10.08
C LYS A 225 -7.52 11.89 -10.36
N ASP A 226 -7.96 12.42 -11.50
CA ASP A 226 -9.38 12.40 -11.89
C ASP A 226 -9.90 10.98 -12.09
N SER A 227 -9.08 10.10 -12.68
CA SER A 227 -9.45 8.69 -12.90
C SER A 227 -9.64 7.95 -11.57
N SER A 228 -8.77 8.20 -10.58
CA SER A 228 -8.90 7.63 -9.23
C SER A 228 -10.15 8.12 -8.47
N THR A 229 -10.70 9.28 -8.85
CA THR A 229 -11.90 9.85 -8.23
C THR A 229 -13.19 9.23 -8.81
N GLN A 230 -13.17 8.72 -10.05
CA GLN A 230 -14.35 8.19 -10.75
C GLN A 230 -14.63 6.71 -10.50
N VAL A 231 -13.65 5.94 -10.01
CA VAL A 231 -13.79 4.50 -9.74
C VAL A 231 -14.32 4.22 -8.32
N ALA A 232 -14.48 5.27 -7.50
CA ALA A 232 -14.98 5.22 -6.13
C ALA A 232 -16.49 5.49 -6.02
#